data_AF-A0A9W7XZ46-F1
#
_entry.id   AF-A0A9W7XZ46-F1
#
_cell.length_a   1.000
_cell.length_b   1.000
_cell.length_c   1.000
_cell.angle_alpha   90.00
_cell.angle_beta   90.00
_cell.angle_gamma   90.00
#
_symmetry.space_group_name_H-M   'P 1'
#
loop_
_entity.id
_entity.type
_entity.pdbx_description
1 polymer ?
#
loop_
_entity_poly.entity_id
_entity_poly.type
_entity_poly.pdbx_seq_one_letter_code
_entity_poly.pdbx_strand_id
1 'polypeptide(L)'
;MLVDSSRHHSWAFVSMTYDELAHIVETKGLHLQLLTWLHENVSSTFAAQFLSEADALDQRYLLPGPPAVALSLDDSVATVLDVFNHNGDAASIGLTAVARRPDAPAADADMDVDAGETPQLRGCVLACLPSLLRLIQVCEKALDGGSLGEIDALLVCGAYLMAPADVSLPATAAATAAQTGQYVLAESNDPGSNASQVIAGNALVGADEDARVELISAVSSWPLELRRVLCTSVYAMVNWVREIINAFADQPSAEIRANVIQRINQLPQLESDLEALVASLRSTASQFDPAAAGLVPDISGAPTARAGTGGPTLRAFAPGARGGVGTQPDDQDVAGQPRPEHDAMHMVDVGGLLLSQDDTRKLVSGNADALEGDPDSRKRGRKRKSAGGGGGGSGAAPAADDPARNLHPFLRELSFSAFDVLRVVGGGQGDDEPPSHGPLLSARGLRTLLRELHAVVSAKLISRSERRLPWLKNSGSNTTFGALATFSSNISGSTAADVSDRLLPIFPSLLGYLDSCLATRARFRNDVEVTEQPSARDCRIAAVDTLDDVDAVESCVDTLLLMVSSVLSWDGLQSGLRNDSSSTA
;
A
#
# COMPACT_ATOMS: atom_id res chain seq x y z
N MET A 1 -10.09 10.91 17.96
CA MET A 1 -10.43 9.79 17.06
C MET A 1 -10.96 8.57 17.80
N LEU A 2 -10.43 8.17 18.97
CA LEU A 2 -11.02 7.11 19.82
C LEU A 2 -12.40 7.43 20.44
N VAL A 3 -12.88 8.68 20.35
CA VAL A 3 -14.11 9.15 21.03
C VAL A 3 -15.39 8.77 20.26
N ASP A 4 -15.30 8.36 18.99
CA ASP A 4 -16.43 7.81 18.20
C ASP A 4 -16.35 6.27 18.00
N SER A 5 -15.47 5.61 18.78
CA SER A 5 -15.15 4.17 18.70
C SER A 5 -16.35 3.22 18.84
N SER A 6 -17.47 3.68 19.41
CA SER A 6 -18.68 2.86 19.56
C SER A 6 -19.32 2.40 18.23
N ARG A 7 -18.95 3.00 17.09
CA ARG A 7 -19.52 2.65 15.77
C ARG A 7 -18.56 1.91 14.85
N HIS A 8 -17.26 1.95 15.11
CA HIS A 8 -16.23 1.42 14.21
C HIS A 8 -15.32 0.43 14.94
N HIS A 9 -15.91 -0.69 15.38
CA HIS A 9 -15.18 -1.82 15.97
C HIS A 9 -14.58 -2.71 14.86
N SER A 10 -13.59 -2.22 14.11
CA SER A 10 -12.87 -3.04 13.13
C SER A 10 -11.36 -2.81 13.13
N TRP A 11 -10.60 -3.87 12.85
CA TRP A 11 -9.14 -3.81 12.71
C TRP A 11 -8.71 -2.92 11.56
N ALA A 12 -9.46 -2.89 10.46
CA ALA A 12 -9.20 -1.97 9.34
C ALA A 12 -9.28 -0.49 9.75
N PHE A 13 -10.20 -0.12 10.65
CA PHE A 13 -10.29 1.25 11.17
C PHE A 13 -9.14 1.60 12.11
N VAL A 14 -8.72 0.63 12.95
CA VAL A 14 -7.52 0.77 13.80
C VAL A 14 -6.27 0.96 12.93
N SER A 15 -6.15 0.17 11.87
CA SER A 15 -5.10 0.30 10.86
C SER A 15 -5.02 1.70 10.25
N MET A 16 -6.16 2.28 9.82
CA MET A 16 -6.20 3.68 9.37
C MET A 16 -5.76 4.67 10.45
N THR A 17 -6.12 4.43 11.71
CA THR A 17 -5.76 5.32 12.82
C THR A 17 -4.24 5.34 13.03
N TYR A 18 -3.57 4.18 12.89
CA TYR A 18 -2.12 4.12 12.92
C TYR A 18 -1.48 4.86 11.75
N ASP A 19 -2.02 4.74 10.54
CA ASP A 19 -1.51 5.51 9.38
C ASP A 19 -1.64 7.02 9.57
N GLU A 20 -2.80 7.49 10.02
CA GLU A 20 -3.02 8.91 10.30
C GLU A 20 -2.11 9.41 11.43
N LEU A 21 -1.86 8.59 12.45
CA LEU A 21 -0.94 8.94 13.53
C LEU A 21 0.50 9.00 13.01
N ALA A 22 0.92 8.03 12.20
CA ALA A 22 2.23 8.04 11.55
C ALA A 22 2.41 9.29 10.68
N HIS A 23 1.39 9.66 9.91
CA HIS A 23 1.38 10.88 9.11
C HIS A 23 1.52 12.15 9.97
N ILE A 24 0.85 12.21 11.13
CA ILE A 24 0.99 13.34 12.06
C ILE A 24 2.42 13.44 12.61
N VAL A 25 3.02 12.31 13.01
CA VAL A 25 4.41 12.29 13.50
C VAL A 25 5.36 12.76 12.40
N GLU A 26 5.19 12.26 11.17
CA GLU A 26 6.04 12.57 10.02
C GLU A 26 5.96 14.05 9.59
N THR A 27 4.76 14.63 9.58
CA THR A 27 4.54 15.97 9.00
C THR A 27 4.51 17.11 10.01
N LYS A 28 3.98 16.87 11.21
CA LYS A 28 3.79 17.93 12.22
C LYS A 28 4.79 17.83 13.36
N GLY A 29 5.41 16.66 13.52
CA GLY A 29 6.16 16.31 14.71
C GLY A 29 5.27 16.17 15.94
N LEU A 30 5.78 15.49 16.96
CA LEU A 30 5.18 15.42 18.28
C LEU A 30 6.19 15.90 19.32
N HIS A 31 5.68 16.34 20.48
CA HIS A 31 6.54 16.60 21.63
C HIS A 31 7.30 15.32 22.01
N LEU A 32 8.61 15.43 22.25
CA LEU A 32 9.51 14.29 22.46
C LEU A 32 8.98 13.29 23.49
N GLN A 33 8.47 13.77 24.62
CA GLN A 33 7.96 12.90 25.68
C GLN A 33 6.72 12.06 25.26
N LEU A 34 5.86 12.63 24.40
CA LEU A 34 4.72 11.89 23.84
C LEU A 34 5.18 10.91 22.76
N LEU A 35 6.18 11.30 21.96
CA LEU A 35 6.78 10.47 20.93
C LEU A 35 7.46 9.24 21.53
N THR A 36 8.28 9.40 22.58
CA THR A 36 8.91 8.30 23.30
C THR A 36 7.87 7.36 23.91
N TRP A 37 6.87 7.91 24.61
CA TRP A 37 5.79 7.11 25.17
C TRP A 37 5.05 6.32 24.08
N LEU A 38 4.74 6.97 22.96
CA LEU A 38 4.07 6.33 21.83
C LEU A 38 4.93 5.20 21.24
N HIS A 39 6.21 5.46 21.02
CA HIS A 39 7.16 4.47 20.51
C HIS A 39 7.22 3.23 21.42
N GLU A 40 7.47 3.41 22.72
CA GLU A 40 7.57 2.32 23.69
C GLU A 40 6.30 1.44 23.70
N ASN A 41 5.13 2.07 23.70
CA ASN A 41 3.86 1.34 23.74
C ASN A 41 3.59 0.60 22.42
N VAL A 42 3.82 1.25 21.28
CA VAL A 42 3.53 0.65 19.97
C VAL A 42 4.53 -0.46 19.63
N SER A 43 5.82 -0.26 19.91
CA SER A 43 6.86 -1.26 19.67
C SER A 43 6.69 -2.48 20.60
N SER A 44 6.37 -2.26 21.88
CA SER A 44 6.05 -3.36 22.80
C SER A 44 4.79 -4.12 22.37
N THR A 45 3.73 -3.41 21.97
CA THR A 45 2.50 -4.04 21.47
C THR A 45 2.78 -4.84 20.20
N PHE A 46 3.54 -4.30 19.26
CA PHE A 46 3.89 -4.98 18.02
C PHE A 46 4.69 -6.26 18.27
N ALA A 47 5.72 -6.19 19.13
CA ALA A 47 6.54 -7.34 19.46
C ALA A 47 5.72 -8.44 20.15
N ALA A 48 4.92 -8.08 21.16
CA ALA A 48 4.05 -9.04 21.86
C ALA A 48 2.97 -9.63 20.94
N GLN A 49 2.51 -8.86 19.96
CA GLN A 49 1.40 -9.27 19.10
C GLN A 49 1.85 -10.06 17.88
N PHE A 50 2.89 -9.66 17.16
CA PHE A 50 3.21 -10.25 15.86
C PHE A 50 4.50 -11.07 15.83
N LEU A 51 5.39 -10.87 16.80
CA LEU A 51 6.67 -11.57 16.84
C LEU A 51 6.59 -12.83 17.70
N SER A 52 7.32 -13.86 17.30
CA SER A 52 7.50 -15.07 18.06
C SER A 52 8.89 -15.64 17.82
N GLU A 53 9.45 -16.30 18.83
CA GLU A 53 10.70 -17.03 18.67
C GLU A 53 10.48 -18.22 17.73
N ALA A 54 11.36 -18.42 16.76
CA ALA A 54 11.23 -19.50 15.77
C ALA A 54 11.13 -20.88 16.46
N ASP A 55 11.98 -21.13 17.45
CA ASP A 55 12.00 -22.36 18.26
C ASP A 55 10.73 -22.54 19.10
N ALA A 56 10.05 -21.46 19.47
CA ALA A 56 8.79 -21.52 20.21
C ALA A 56 7.61 -21.89 19.31
N LEU A 57 7.67 -21.58 18.01
CA LEU A 57 6.62 -21.96 17.07
C LEU A 57 6.55 -23.47 16.85
N ASP A 58 7.70 -24.14 16.89
CA ASP A 58 7.78 -25.61 16.88
C ASP A 58 7.07 -26.26 18.04
N GLN A 59 7.14 -25.62 19.20
CA GLN A 59 6.46 -26.08 20.40
C GLN A 59 4.99 -25.71 20.38
N ARG A 60 4.63 -24.61 19.71
CA ARG A 60 3.26 -24.09 19.63
C ARG A 60 2.40 -24.91 18.67
N TYR A 61 2.93 -25.35 17.53
CA TYR A 61 2.12 -25.98 16.48
C TYR A 61 2.38 -27.49 16.28
N LEU A 62 1.33 -28.25 16.00
CA LEU A 62 1.32 -29.62 15.51
C LEU A 62 1.37 -29.60 13.98
N LEU A 63 2.54 -29.28 13.44
CA LEU A 63 2.73 -29.34 11.99
C LEU A 63 3.40 -30.65 11.57
N PRO A 64 2.95 -31.25 10.45
CA PRO A 64 3.75 -32.24 9.75
C PRO A 64 4.95 -31.54 9.09
N GLY A 65 6.16 -31.87 9.53
CA GLY A 65 7.41 -31.35 8.97
C GLY A 65 8.05 -30.23 9.79
N PRO A 66 9.31 -29.84 9.48
CA PRO A 66 9.98 -28.74 10.13
C PRO A 66 9.24 -27.41 9.87
N PRO A 67 9.27 -26.47 10.84
CA PRO A 67 8.63 -25.19 10.72
C PRO A 67 9.25 -24.45 9.54
N ALA A 68 8.37 -24.01 8.65
CA ALA A 68 8.75 -23.41 7.39
C ALA A 68 8.72 -21.89 7.54
N VAL A 69 9.84 -21.30 7.98
CA VAL A 69 10.01 -19.84 8.01
C VAL A 69 10.21 -19.36 6.57
N ALA A 70 9.18 -18.74 6.01
CA ALA A 70 9.22 -18.13 4.69
C ALA A 70 9.89 -16.75 4.76
N LEU A 71 10.36 -16.23 3.61
CA LEU A 71 10.86 -14.85 3.47
C LEU A 71 12.06 -14.46 4.32
N SER A 72 12.71 -15.37 5.04
CA SER A 72 13.91 -15.01 5.80
C SER A 72 15.02 -14.55 4.86
N LEU A 73 15.75 -13.48 5.24
CA LEU A 73 17.00 -13.11 4.56
C LEU A 73 18.24 -13.64 5.27
N ASP A 74 18.07 -14.11 6.50
CA ASP A 74 19.13 -14.67 7.33
C ASP A 74 18.76 -16.11 7.72
N ASP A 75 19.72 -17.01 7.66
CA ASP A 75 19.53 -18.41 8.05
C ASP A 75 19.44 -18.58 9.58
N SER A 76 19.88 -17.56 10.33
CA SER A 76 19.96 -17.57 11.80
C SER A 76 18.82 -16.82 12.50
N VAL A 77 17.68 -16.63 11.83
CA VAL A 77 16.57 -15.82 12.36
C VAL A 77 15.94 -16.44 13.61
N ALA A 78 16.23 -15.82 14.75
CA ALA A 78 15.66 -16.19 16.04
C ALA A 78 14.19 -15.75 16.21
N THR A 79 13.79 -14.66 15.55
CA THR A 79 12.47 -14.03 15.70
C THR A 79 11.75 -13.93 14.36
N VAL A 80 10.51 -14.41 14.30
CA VAL A 80 9.70 -14.45 13.08
C VAL A 80 8.32 -13.85 13.29
N LEU A 81 7.66 -13.46 12.20
CA LEU A 81 6.27 -13.01 12.22
C LEU A 81 5.31 -14.19 12.27
N ASP A 82 4.50 -14.33 13.32
CA ASP A 82 3.48 -15.39 13.45
C ASP A 82 2.18 -15.01 12.70
N VAL A 83 2.27 -14.85 11.38
CA VAL A 83 1.13 -14.44 10.52
C VAL A 83 -0.03 -15.42 10.64
N PHE A 84 0.28 -16.71 10.79
CA PHE A 84 -0.71 -17.76 10.90
C PHE A 84 -1.63 -17.61 12.13
N ASN A 85 -1.07 -17.31 13.31
CA ASN A 85 -1.87 -17.08 14.53
C ASN A 85 -2.86 -15.91 14.39
N HIS A 86 -2.47 -14.91 13.61
CA HIS A 86 -3.20 -13.65 13.45
C HIS A 86 -4.12 -13.62 12.22
N ASN A 87 -4.18 -14.71 11.46
CA ASN A 87 -5.05 -14.80 10.31
C ASN A 87 -6.51 -15.03 10.74
N GLY A 88 -7.36 -14.03 10.51
CA GLY A 88 -8.78 -14.07 10.88
C GLY A 88 -9.55 -15.21 10.20
N ASP A 89 -9.22 -15.56 8.96
CA ASP A 89 -9.84 -16.68 8.26
C ASP A 89 -9.44 -18.01 8.92
N ALA A 90 -8.15 -18.17 9.31
CA ALA A 90 -7.66 -19.36 10.02
C ALA A 90 -8.37 -19.55 11.36
N ALA A 91 -8.54 -18.46 12.11
CA ALA A 91 -9.27 -18.48 13.38
C ALA A 91 -10.76 -18.83 13.17
N SER A 92 -11.39 -18.28 12.12
CA SER A 92 -12.83 -18.49 11.85
C SER A 92 -13.21 -19.95 11.57
N ILE A 93 -12.27 -20.72 11.01
CA ILE A 93 -12.43 -22.16 10.73
C ILE A 93 -11.83 -23.06 11.82
N GLY A 94 -11.35 -22.46 12.93
CA GLY A 94 -10.73 -23.19 14.04
C GLY A 94 -9.36 -23.79 13.73
N LEU A 95 -8.75 -23.45 12.59
CA LEU A 95 -7.48 -24.04 12.15
C LEU A 95 -6.33 -23.68 13.09
N THR A 96 -6.31 -22.46 13.64
CA THR A 96 -5.30 -22.06 14.64
C THR A 96 -5.42 -22.86 15.94
N ALA A 97 -6.64 -23.18 16.37
CA ALA A 97 -6.87 -23.99 17.58
C ALA A 97 -6.50 -25.45 17.35
N VAL A 98 -6.84 -26.01 16.18
CA VAL A 98 -6.49 -27.38 15.79
C VAL A 98 -4.99 -27.56 15.60
N ALA A 99 -4.33 -26.55 15.02
CA ALA A 99 -2.90 -26.58 14.81
C ALA A 99 -2.10 -26.43 16.11
N ARG A 100 -2.68 -25.99 17.24
CA ARG A 100 -1.92 -25.84 18.49
C ARG A 100 -1.65 -27.18 19.17
N ARG A 101 -0.46 -27.35 19.74
CA ARG A 101 -0.16 -28.53 20.58
C ARG A 101 -1.01 -28.48 21.87
N PRO A 102 -1.58 -29.60 22.33
CA PRO A 102 -2.31 -29.66 23.60
C PRO A 102 -1.45 -29.25 24.80
N ASP A 103 -0.15 -29.54 24.73
CA ASP A 103 0.84 -29.25 25.76
C ASP A 103 1.55 -27.91 25.54
N ALA A 104 1.22 -27.18 24.47
CA ALA A 104 1.78 -25.84 24.28
C ALA A 104 1.36 -24.99 25.48
N PRO A 105 2.28 -24.22 26.09
CA PRO A 105 1.91 -23.27 27.10
C PRO A 105 0.79 -22.41 26.52
N ALA A 106 -0.36 -22.37 27.22
CA ALA A 106 -1.45 -21.50 26.83
C ALA A 106 -0.86 -20.10 26.73
N ALA A 107 -0.69 -19.60 25.50
CA ALA A 107 -0.10 -18.29 25.25
C ALA A 107 -0.87 -17.28 26.10
N ASP A 108 -0.24 -16.82 27.17
CA ASP A 108 -0.75 -15.89 28.18
C ASP A 108 -2.28 -15.93 28.36
N ALA A 109 -2.81 -17.08 28.78
CA ALA A 109 -4.14 -17.14 29.38
C ALA A 109 -4.22 -16.30 30.68
N ASP A 110 -3.11 -15.75 31.17
CA ASP A 110 -3.07 -14.73 32.23
C ASP A 110 -3.49 -13.32 31.75
N MET A 111 -3.81 -13.15 30.46
CA MET A 111 -4.77 -12.13 30.01
C MET A 111 -6.21 -12.67 30.09
N ASP A 112 -6.52 -13.44 31.14
CA ASP A 112 -7.84 -13.47 31.79
C ASP A 112 -8.15 -12.04 32.30
N VAL A 113 -8.30 -11.12 31.36
CA VAL A 113 -9.16 -9.96 31.54
C VAL A 113 -10.53 -10.57 31.74
N ASP A 114 -10.93 -10.59 33.02
CA ASP A 114 -12.28 -10.76 33.53
C ASP A 114 -13.30 -10.75 32.39
N ALA A 115 -14.06 -11.83 32.21
CA ALA A 115 -14.99 -12.09 31.10
C ALA A 115 -16.15 -11.06 30.97
N GLY A 116 -15.96 -9.83 31.44
CA GLY A 116 -16.67 -8.65 30.98
C GLY A 116 -16.29 -8.35 29.53
N GLU A 117 -17.13 -8.82 28.62
CA GLU A 117 -17.43 -8.27 27.29
C GLU A 117 -16.46 -7.19 26.77
N THR A 118 -15.19 -7.53 26.55
CA THR A 118 -14.34 -6.63 25.77
C THR A 118 -14.84 -6.70 24.34
N PRO A 119 -15.21 -5.57 23.71
CA PRO A 119 -15.81 -5.58 22.40
C PRO A 119 -14.78 -6.10 21.38
N GLN A 120 -14.98 -7.34 20.92
CA GLN A 120 -14.12 -7.98 19.94
C GLN A 120 -14.18 -7.17 18.62
N LEU A 121 -13.03 -6.64 18.20
CA LEU A 121 -12.92 -5.93 16.92
C LEU A 121 -13.20 -6.89 15.77
N ARG A 122 -13.97 -6.44 14.77
CA ARG A 122 -14.27 -7.21 13.56
C ARG A 122 -13.10 -7.18 12.58
N GLY A 123 -13.00 -8.22 11.76
CA GLY A 123 -12.02 -8.32 10.67
C GLY A 123 -10.72 -9.00 11.09
N CYS A 124 -9.68 -8.82 10.27
CA CYS A 124 -8.39 -9.47 10.44
C CYS A 124 -7.37 -8.51 11.07
N VAL A 125 -6.72 -8.92 12.15
CA VAL A 125 -5.72 -8.09 12.84
C VAL A 125 -4.46 -7.84 12.00
N LEU A 126 -4.19 -8.69 11.02
CA LEU A 126 -3.15 -8.49 10.01
C LEU A 126 -3.34 -7.18 9.22
N ALA A 127 -4.54 -6.57 9.22
CA ALA A 127 -4.77 -5.24 8.67
C ALA A 127 -3.87 -4.16 9.31
N CYS A 128 -3.50 -4.34 10.58
CA CYS A 128 -2.67 -3.38 11.33
C CYS A 128 -1.18 -3.61 11.15
N LEU A 129 -0.75 -4.78 10.64
CA LEU A 129 0.65 -5.16 10.58
C LEU A 129 1.52 -4.11 9.83
N PRO A 130 1.18 -3.66 8.61
CA PRO A 130 1.94 -2.63 7.92
C PRO A 130 1.82 -1.25 8.59
N SER A 131 0.63 -0.86 9.05
CA SER A 131 0.39 0.47 9.63
C SER A 131 1.11 0.67 10.97
N LEU A 132 1.20 -0.40 11.77
CA LEU A 132 1.97 -0.41 13.02
C LEU A 132 3.47 -0.28 12.74
N LEU A 133 4.01 -1.05 11.80
CA LEU A 133 5.40 -0.88 11.36
C LEU A 133 5.66 0.55 10.89
N ARG A 134 4.74 1.10 10.09
CA ARG A 134 4.82 2.49 9.64
C ARG A 134 4.83 3.49 10.80
N LEU A 135 4.06 3.26 11.85
CA LEU A 135 4.08 4.13 13.02
C LEU A 135 5.40 3.99 13.80
N ILE A 136 5.87 2.76 14.02
CA ILE A 136 7.12 2.45 14.70
C ILE A 136 8.29 3.13 13.99
N GLN A 137 8.44 2.92 12.67
CA GLN A 137 9.56 3.47 11.90
C GLN A 137 9.59 5.01 11.95
N VAL A 138 8.42 5.67 11.90
CA VAL A 138 8.37 7.14 11.89
C VAL A 138 8.69 7.67 13.28
N CYS A 139 8.26 6.98 14.34
CA CYS A 139 8.66 7.32 15.70
C CYS A 139 10.17 7.14 15.89
N GLU A 140 10.71 6.01 15.46
CA GLU A 140 12.13 5.68 15.57
C GLU A 140 13.00 6.69 14.82
N LYS A 141 12.69 6.98 13.54
CA LYS A 141 13.39 8.02 12.76
C LYS A 141 13.35 9.39 13.45
N ALA A 142 12.22 9.75 14.06
CA ALA A 142 12.09 11.02 14.75
C ALA A 142 12.85 11.07 16.09
N LEU A 143 13.08 9.91 16.75
CA LEU A 143 13.84 9.79 17.99
C LEU A 143 15.35 9.67 17.74
N ASP A 144 15.77 8.91 16.74
CA ASP A 144 17.17 8.54 16.46
C ASP A 144 17.76 9.25 15.21
N GLY A 145 17.26 10.44 14.90
CA GLY A 145 17.83 11.28 13.82
C GLY A 145 17.79 10.64 12.42
N GLY A 146 16.79 9.80 12.15
CA GLY A 146 16.58 9.12 10.87
C GLY A 146 17.15 7.70 10.79
N SER A 147 17.88 7.26 11.83
CA SER A 147 18.35 5.89 11.96
C SER A 147 17.19 4.94 12.32
N LEU A 148 17.31 3.69 11.90
CA LEU A 148 16.39 2.59 12.21
C LEU A 148 17.13 1.42 12.88
N GLY A 149 18.24 1.70 13.57
CA GLY A 149 19.12 0.68 14.14
C GLY A 149 18.44 -0.24 15.15
N GLU A 150 17.44 0.23 15.92
CA GLU A 150 16.75 -0.62 16.91
C GLU A 150 15.77 -1.63 16.29
N ILE A 151 15.34 -1.40 15.03
CA ILE A 151 14.32 -2.23 14.36
C ILE A 151 14.83 -2.91 13.10
N ASP A 152 16.13 -2.84 12.80
CA ASP A 152 16.73 -3.40 11.59
C ASP A 152 16.58 -4.92 11.45
N ALA A 153 16.47 -5.64 12.57
CA ALA A 153 16.17 -7.07 12.60
C ALA A 153 14.84 -7.41 11.88
N LEU A 154 13.88 -6.46 11.83
CA LEU A 154 12.62 -6.65 11.09
C LEU A 154 12.82 -6.72 9.57
N LEU A 155 13.90 -6.13 9.05
CA LEU A 155 14.24 -6.18 7.63
C LEU A 155 14.63 -7.59 7.19
N VAL A 156 15.32 -8.35 8.05
CA VAL A 156 15.76 -9.73 7.76
C VAL A 156 14.79 -10.79 8.27
N CYS A 157 13.85 -10.39 9.15
CA CYS A 157 12.84 -11.23 9.77
C CYS A 157 12.04 -12.05 8.74
N GLY A 158 11.92 -13.36 9.01
CA GLY A 158 11.05 -14.25 8.26
C GLY A 158 9.60 -14.20 8.74
N ALA A 159 8.73 -14.91 8.03
CA ALA A 159 7.33 -15.05 8.37
C ALA A 159 6.93 -16.51 8.45
N TYR A 160 6.20 -16.84 9.49
CA TYR A 160 5.56 -18.12 9.66
C TYR A 160 4.17 -18.07 9.03
N LEU A 161 4.07 -18.67 7.84
CA LEU A 161 2.84 -18.79 7.08
C LEU A 161 2.17 -20.13 7.40
N MET A 162 0.90 -20.30 6.99
CA MET A 162 0.23 -21.60 7.10
C MET A 162 1.12 -22.68 6.51
N ALA A 163 1.44 -23.70 7.31
CA ALA A 163 2.05 -24.91 6.79
C ALA A 163 0.97 -25.84 6.23
N PRO A 164 1.27 -26.60 5.15
CA PRO A 164 0.38 -27.64 4.67
C PRO A 164 0.14 -28.64 5.81
N ALA A 165 -1.11 -28.81 6.18
CA ALA A 165 -1.47 -30.01 6.91
C ALA A 165 -1.70 -31.11 5.87
N ASP A 166 -0.99 -32.24 6.00
CA ASP A 166 -1.51 -33.52 5.55
C ASP A 166 -2.76 -33.77 6.39
N VAL A 167 -3.92 -33.27 5.94
CA VAL A 167 -5.13 -33.35 6.75
C VAL A 167 -5.72 -34.77 6.65
N SER A 168 -5.07 -35.72 7.30
CA SER A 168 -5.75 -36.85 7.91
C SER A 168 -5.85 -36.56 9.41
N LEU A 169 -6.83 -35.75 9.79
CA LEU A 169 -7.11 -35.47 11.21
C LEU A 169 -7.34 -36.79 11.95
N PRO A 170 -6.75 -36.99 13.14
CA PRO A 170 -7.10 -38.13 13.97
C PRO A 170 -8.60 -38.08 14.31
N ALA A 171 -9.30 -39.20 14.13
CA ALA A 171 -10.76 -39.33 14.26
C ALA A 171 -11.35 -38.76 15.57
N THR A 172 -10.53 -38.62 16.61
CA THR A 172 -10.90 -38.03 17.90
C THR A 172 -11.03 -36.50 17.86
N ALA A 173 -10.26 -35.78 17.03
CA ALA A 173 -10.43 -34.34 16.82
C ALA A 173 -11.63 -34.05 15.89
N ALA A 174 -11.85 -34.92 14.89
CA ALA A 174 -13.02 -34.87 14.02
C ALA A 174 -14.34 -35.10 14.79
N ALA A 175 -14.34 -35.95 15.81
CA ALA A 175 -15.52 -36.20 16.65
C ALA A 175 -15.93 -34.98 17.50
N THR A 176 -14.97 -34.17 17.96
CA THR A 176 -15.25 -32.94 18.72
C THR A 176 -15.70 -31.81 17.78
N ALA A 177 -15.10 -31.69 16.59
CA ALA A 177 -15.52 -30.76 15.54
C ALA A 177 -16.93 -31.10 14.97
N ALA A 178 -17.26 -32.39 14.92
CA ALA A 178 -18.58 -32.88 14.50
C ALA A 178 -19.72 -32.55 15.49
N GLN A 179 -19.43 -32.38 16.78
CA GLN A 179 -20.45 -31.93 17.76
C GLN A 179 -20.80 -30.44 17.61
N THR A 180 -19.90 -29.63 17.04
CA THR A 180 -20.11 -28.21 16.72
C THR A 180 -20.61 -27.95 15.29
N GLY A 181 -20.78 -28.99 14.47
CA GLY A 181 -21.27 -28.85 13.09
C GLY A 181 -20.32 -28.11 12.14
N GLN A 182 -19.01 -28.09 12.44
CA GLN A 182 -17.99 -27.45 11.62
C GLN A 182 -17.02 -28.50 11.06
N TYR A 183 -17.02 -28.62 9.73
CA TYR A 183 -16.08 -29.33 8.87
C TYR A 183 -15.82 -30.83 9.15
N VAL A 184 -16.50 -31.69 8.38
CA VAL A 184 -16.00 -33.03 8.08
C VAL A 184 -15.19 -32.92 6.78
N LEU A 185 -13.87 -32.92 6.91
CA LEU A 185 -12.99 -33.15 5.76
C LEU A 185 -13.20 -34.60 5.34
N ALA A 186 -13.54 -34.81 4.07
CA ALA A 186 -13.92 -36.12 3.54
C ALA A 186 -12.80 -37.13 3.79
N GLU A 187 -13.12 -38.20 4.51
CA GLU A 187 -12.25 -39.36 4.67
C GLU A 187 -12.03 -40.00 3.28
N SER A 188 -10.84 -39.76 2.71
CA SER A 188 -10.33 -40.52 1.56
C SER A 188 -9.98 -41.93 2.05
N ASN A 189 -10.72 -42.94 1.57
CA ASN A 189 -10.54 -44.36 1.94
C ASN A 189 -9.32 -45.03 1.29
N ASP A 190 -8.39 -44.28 0.70
CA ASP A 190 -7.21 -44.84 0.05
C ASP A 190 -5.91 -44.59 0.85
N PRO A 191 -5.47 -45.54 1.69
CA PRO A 191 -4.28 -45.37 2.53
C PRO A 191 -2.96 -45.36 1.73
N GLY A 192 -3.00 -45.62 0.41
CA GLY A 192 -1.82 -45.57 -0.47
C GLY A 192 -1.67 -44.28 -1.29
N SER A 193 -2.69 -43.43 -1.34
CA SER A 193 -2.70 -42.20 -2.16
C SER A 193 -2.41 -40.92 -1.37
N ASN A 194 -2.33 -40.99 -0.04
CA ASN A 194 -2.31 -39.83 0.85
C ASN A 194 -0.90 -39.49 1.40
N ALA A 195 0.18 -40.04 0.83
CA ALA A 195 1.52 -39.96 1.42
C ALA A 195 2.49 -38.99 0.72
N SER A 196 2.02 -38.09 -0.16
CA SER A 196 2.95 -37.28 -0.97
C SER A 196 2.48 -35.87 -1.33
N GLN A 197 1.55 -35.25 -0.60
CA GLN A 197 1.12 -33.86 -0.90
C GLN A 197 1.30 -32.89 0.27
N VAL A 198 2.38 -33.06 1.04
CA VAL A 198 2.88 -32.03 1.96
C VAL A 198 3.66 -31.01 1.15
N ILE A 199 2.96 -30.06 0.53
CA ILE A 199 3.63 -28.98 -0.19
C ILE A 199 3.86 -27.82 0.78
N ALA A 200 5.08 -27.75 1.30
CA ALA A 200 5.49 -26.86 2.38
C ALA A 200 5.06 -25.40 2.13
N GLY A 201 4.65 -24.66 3.18
CA GLY A 201 4.40 -23.22 3.09
C GLY A 201 5.65 -22.44 2.63
N ASN A 202 6.84 -23.03 2.82
CA ASN A 202 8.10 -22.60 2.23
C ASN A 202 8.05 -22.55 0.70
N ALA A 203 7.29 -23.40 0.02
CA ALA A 203 7.23 -23.41 -1.44
C ALA A 203 6.60 -22.13 -1.99
N LEU A 204 5.66 -21.48 -1.30
CA LEU A 204 5.12 -20.18 -1.75
C LEU A 204 6.16 -19.07 -1.77
N VAL A 205 7.28 -19.21 -1.06
CA VAL A 205 8.21 -18.09 -0.89
C VAL A 205 9.69 -18.48 -0.74
N GLY A 206 10.03 -19.70 -1.15
CA GLY A 206 11.36 -20.30 -1.02
C GLY A 206 12.07 -20.40 -2.37
N ALA A 207 13.34 -20.81 -2.33
CA ALA A 207 14.22 -20.87 -3.51
C ALA A 207 13.88 -21.99 -4.52
N ASP A 208 12.94 -22.89 -4.19
CA ASP A 208 12.54 -24.00 -5.06
C ASP A 208 11.29 -23.62 -5.88
N GLU A 209 11.54 -23.04 -7.05
CA GLU A 209 10.52 -22.62 -8.00
C GLU A 209 9.63 -23.80 -8.46
N ASP A 210 10.19 -25.01 -8.55
CA ASP A 210 9.43 -26.21 -8.96
C ASP A 210 8.41 -26.59 -7.88
N ALA A 211 8.84 -26.62 -6.61
CA ALA A 211 7.94 -26.85 -5.48
C ALA A 211 6.86 -25.78 -5.38
N ARG A 212 7.18 -24.52 -5.70
CA ARG A 212 6.22 -23.41 -5.73
C ARG A 212 5.15 -23.62 -6.81
N VAL A 213 5.58 -23.91 -8.04
CA VAL A 213 4.67 -24.15 -9.16
C VAL A 213 3.77 -25.34 -8.86
N GLU A 214 4.31 -26.40 -8.27
CA GLU A 214 3.53 -27.54 -7.79
C GLU A 214 2.51 -27.10 -6.74
N LEU A 215 2.90 -26.30 -5.74
CA LEU A 215 1.99 -25.77 -4.71
C LEU A 215 0.83 -25.00 -5.33
N ILE A 216 1.12 -23.99 -6.14
CA ILE A 216 0.10 -23.14 -6.77
C ILE A 216 -0.85 -23.98 -7.63
N SER A 217 -0.33 -24.99 -8.34
CA SER A 217 -1.16 -25.92 -9.11
C SER A 217 -2.09 -26.76 -8.22
N ALA A 218 -1.57 -27.25 -7.08
CA ALA A 218 -2.31 -28.09 -6.14
C ALA A 218 -3.34 -27.29 -5.33
N VAL A 219 -3.06 -26.02 -5.01
CA VAL A 219 -3.94 -25.16 -4.21
C VAL A 219 -5.35 -25.07 -4.82
N SER A 220 -5.49 -25.15 -6.14
CA SER A 220 -6.81 -25.13 -6.81
C SER A 220 -7.73 -26.30 -6.41
N SER A 221 -7.16 -27.41 -5.92
CA SER A 221 -7.89 -28.56 -5.40
C SER A 221 -8.25 -28.44 -3.92
N TRP A 222 -7.68 -27.47 -3.19
CA TRP A 222 -7.89 -27.32 -1.76
C TRP A 222 -9.29 -26.78 -1.44
N PRO A 223 -9.81 -27.09 -0.23
CA PRO A 223 -10.99 -26.43 0.32
C PRO A 223 -10.94 -24.91 0.20
N LEU A 224 -12.08 -24.31 -0.11
CA LEU A 224 -12.21 -22.86 -0.33
C LEU A 224 -11.66 -22.05 0.85
N GLU A 225 -11.92 -22.54 2.06
CA GLU A 225 -11.51 -21.92 3.31
C GLU A 225 -10.00 -21.86 3.46
N LEU A 226 -9.29 -22.95 3.16
CA LEU A 226 -7.83 -22.98 3.21
C LEU A 226 -7.21 -22.06 2.17
N ARG A 227 -7.79 -22.01 0.97
CA ARG A 227 -7.38 -21.07 -0.07
C ARG A 227 -7.54 -19.61 0.37
N ARG A 228 -8.64 -19.28 1.05
CA ARG A 228 -8.87 -17.93 1.62
C ARG A 228 -7.82 -17.59 2.66
N VAL A 229 -7.57 -18.50 3.59
CA VAL A 229 -6.56 -18.28 4.64
C VAL A 229 -5.20 -18.00 4.00
N LEU A 230 -4.79 -18.82 3.04
CA LEU A 230 -3.52 -18.63 2.34
C LEU A 230 -3.49 -17.29 1.58
N CYS A 231 -4.56 -16.95 0.87
CA CYS A 231 -4.69 -15.67 0.16
C CYS A 231 -4.57 -14.46 1.12
N THR A 232 -5.26 -14.50 2.27
CA THR A 232 -5.17 -13.47 3.32
C THR A 232 -3.75 -13.35 3.90
N SER A 233 -3.07 -14.47 4.13
CA SER A 233 -1.67 -14.47 4.60
C SER A 233 -0.72 -13.86 3.58
N VAL A 234 -0.80 -14.27 2.31
CA VAL A 234 0.08 -13.73 1.25
C VAL A 234 -0.22 -12.25 1.00
N TYR A 235 -1.50 -11.85 1.02
CA TYR A 235 -1.88 -10.44 0.93
C TYR A 235 -1.26 -9.60 2.05
N ALA A 236 -1.30 -10.09 3.30
CA ALA A 236 -0.66 -9.41 4.42
C ALA A 236 0.86 -9.32 4.23
N MET A 237 1.50 -10.38 3.71
CA MET A 237 2.94 -10.39 3.45
C MET A 237 3.37 -9.45 2.32
N VAL A 238 2.60 -9.35 1.23
CA VAL A 238 2.87 -8.37 0.17
C VAL A 238 2.90 -6.96 0.76
N ASN A 239 1.90 -6.62 1.58
CA ASN A 239 1.82 -5.31 2.22
C ASN A 239 2.92 -5.09 3.27
N TRP A 240 3.27 -6.11 4.04
CA TRP A 240 4.39 -6.08 4.97
C TRP A 240 5.71 -5.79 4.25
N VAL A 241 6.03 -6.56 3.20
CA VAL A 241 7.27 -6.39 2.44
C VAL A 241 7.33 -5.01 1.78
N ARG A 242 6.21 -4.50 1.26
CA ARG A 242 6.14 -3.15 0.69
C ARG A 242 6.41 -2.07 1.74
N GLU A 243 5.90 -2.22 2.96
CA GLU A 243 6.20 -1.28 4.05
C GLU A 243 7.62 -1.42 4.59
N ILE A 244 8.19 -2.64 4.65
CA ILE A 244 9.62 -2.86 4.98
C ILE A 244 10.53 -2.16 3.96
N ILE A 245 10.22 -2.25 2.66
CA ILE A 245 10.96 -1.52 1.63
C ILE A 245 10.85 0.00 1.88
N ASN A 246 9.66 0.52 2.19
CA ASN A 246 9.48 1.94 2.52
C ASN A 246 10.28 2.38 3.74
N ALA A 247 10.36 1.52 4.77
CA ALA A 247 11.07 1.78 6.01
C ALA A 247 12.56 2.01 5.77
N PHE A 248 13.19 1.05 5.09
CA PHE A 248 14.65 0.90 5.09
C PHE A 248 15.34 1.41 3.82
N ALA A 249 14.61 1.76 2.75
CA ALA A 249 15.23 2.15 1.48
C ALA A 249 16.03 3.46 1.53
N ASP A 250 15.79 4.33 2.51
CA ASP A 250 16.54 5.57 2.74
C ASP A 250 17.72 5.42 3.71
N GLN A 251 17.94 4.22 4.26
CA GLN A 251 19.03 3.99 5.21
C GLN A 251 20.39 3.95 4.51
N PRO A 252 21.43 4.59 5.09
CA PRO A 252 22.72 4.75 4.42
C PRO A 252 23.60 3.50 4.44
N SER A 253 23.29 2.51 5.29
CA SER A 253 24.10 1.29 5.40
C SER A 253 24.04 0.45 4.12
N ALA A 254 25.21 0.07 3.62
CA ALA A 254 25.33 -0.77 2.42
C ALA A 254 24.69 -2.16 2.62
N GLU A 255 24.78 -2.71 3.82
CA GLU A 255 24.15 -3.98 4.21
C GLU A 255 22.62 -3.86 4.25
N ILE A 256 22.09 -2.78 4.85
CA ILE A 256 20.64 -2.52 4.84
C ILE A 256 20.15 -2.37 3.40
N ARG A 257 20.88 -1.61 2.56
CA ARG A 257 20.55 -1.47 1.14
C ARG A 257 20.56 -2.80 0.39
N ALA A 258 21.53 -3.68 0.67
CA ALA A 258 21.57 -5.03 0.11
C ALA A 258 20.32 -5.83 0.49
N ASN A 259 19.93 -5.81 1.76
CA ASN A 259 18.75 -6.51 2.25
C ASN A 259 17.44 -5.92 1.66
N VAL A 260 17.36 -4.59 1.48
CA VAL A 260 16.24 -3.94 0.78
C VAL A 260 16.15 -4.41 -0.67
N ILE A 261 17.28 -4.53 -1.39
CA ILE A 261 17.29 -5.07 -2.75
C ILE A 261 16.80 -6.52 -2.78
N GLN A 262 17.18 -7.34 -1.80
CA GLN A 262 16.65 -8.71 -1.69
C GLN A 262 15.13 -8.71 -1.46
N ARG A 263 14.60 -7.83 -0.61
CA ARG A 263 13.14 -7.67 -0.43
C ARG A 263 12.43 -7.25 -1.71
N ILE A 264 13.01 -6.32 -2.46
CA ILE A 264 12.47 -5.92 -3.77
C ILE A 264 12.49 -7.09 -4.76
N ASN A 265 13.52 -7.94 -4.70
CA ASN A 265 13.60 -9.13 -5.55
C ASN A 265 12.58 -10.22 -5.15
N GLN A 266 12.16 -10.30 -3.89
CA GLN A 266 11.10 -11.20 -3.40
C GLN A 266 9.69 -10.72 -3.76
N LEU A 267 9.47 -9.40 -3.84
CA LEU A 267 8.14 -8.81 -4.04
C LEU A 267 7.41 -9.28 -5.32
N PRO A 268 8.02 -9.34 -6.53
CA PRO A 268 7.35 -9.80 -7.74
C PRO A 268 6.80 -11.22 -7.60
N GLN A 269 7.50 -12.07 -6.86
CA GLN A 269 7.08 -13.44 -6.62
C GLN A 269 5.83 -13.47 -5.75
N LEU A 270 5.86 -12.79 -4.60
CA LEU A 270 4.71 -12.65 -3.71
C LEU A 270 3.46 -12.09 -4.41
N GLU A 271 3.63 -11.08 -5.27
CA GLU A 271 2.52 -10.52 -6.05
C GLU A 271 1.95 -11.53 -7.05
N SER A 272 2.81 -12.29 -7.74
CA SER A 272 2.40 -13.36 -8.66
C SER A 272 1.64 -14.48 -7.93
N ASP A 273 2.13 -14.92 -6.77
CA ASP A 273 1.45 -15.92 -5.96
C ASP A 273 0.10 -15.42 -5.47
N LEU A 274 0.02 -14.17 -5.02
CA LEU A 274 -1.25 -13.56 -4.63
C LEU A 274 -2.25 -13.53 -5.80
N GLU A 275 -1.81 -13.14 -7.00
CA GLU A 275 -2.65 -13.12 -8.20
C GLU A 275 -3.15 -14.52 -8.57
N ALA A 276 -2.29 -15.54 -8.50
CA ALA A 276 -2.65 -16.93 -8.75
C ALA A 276 -3.65 -17.46 -7.72
N LEU A 277 -3.44 -17.15 -6.44
CA LEU A 277 -4.36 -17.52 -5.35
C LEU A 277 -5.72 -16.86 -5.53
N VAL A 278 -5.76 -15.56 -5.82
CA VAL A 278 -7.01 -14.85 -6.10
C VAL A 278 -7.69 -15.42 -7.34
N ALA A 279 -6.96 -15.73 -8.40
CA ALA A 279 -7.51 -16.38 -9.60
C ALA A 279 -8.14 -17.74 -9.27
N SER A 280 -7.53 -18.54 -8.39
CA SER A 280 -8.10 -19.81 -7.95
C SER A 280 -9.46 -19.63 -7.26
N LEU A 281 -9.63 -18.53 -6.51
CA LEU A 281 -10.87 -18.18 -5.81
C LEU A 281 -11.97 -17.66 -6.76
N ARG A 282 -11.62 -17.04 -7.90
CA ARG A 282 -12.60 -16.50 -8.88
C ARG A 282 -13.52 -17.57 -9.48
N SER A 283 -13.10 -18.84 -9.49
CA SER A 283 -13.92 -19.97 -9.97
C SER A 283 -15.10 -20.31 -9.04
N THR A 284 -15.15 -19.67 -7.86
CA THR A 284 -16.16 -19.92 -6.82
C THR A 284 -16.99 -18.65 -6.59
N ALA A 285 -18.22 -18.78 -6.06
CA ALA A 285 -19.09 -17.63 -5.69
C ALA A 285 -18.53 -16.73 -4.56
N SER A 286 -17.24 -16.91 -4.24
CA SER A 286 -16.50 -16.42 -3.09
C SER A 286 -15.23 -15.75 -3.57
N GLN A 287 -15.42 -14.66 -4.31
CA GLN A 287 -14.35 -13.77 -4.72
C GLN A 287 -13.57 -13.27 -3.49
N PHE A 288 -12.24 -13.23 -3.58
CA PHE A 288 -11.44 -12.56 -2.56
C PHE A 288 -11.72 -11.06 -2.59
N ASP A 289 -12.13 -10.52 -1.45
CA ASP A 289 -12.37 -9.10 -1.24
C ASP A 289 -11.62 -8.68 0.04
N PRO A 290 -10.55 -7.87 -0.08
CA PRO A 290 -9.80 -7.37 1.07
C PRO A 290 -10.67 -6.61 2.09
N ALA A 291 -11.72 -5.92 1.63
CA ALA A 291 -12.64 -5.22 2.53
C ALA A 291 -13.51 -6.21 3.31
N ALA A 292 -14.03 -7.24 2.64
CA ALA A 292 -14.80 -8.31 3.30
C ALA A 292 -13.94 -9.14 4.28
N ALA A 293 -12.66 -9.35 3.97
CA ALA A 293 -11.69 -9.96 4.89
C ALA A 293 -11.31 -9.03 6.07
N GLY A 294 -11.80 -7.78 6.07
CA GLY A 294 -11.49 -6.78 7.08
C GLY A 294 -10.03 -6.33 7.08
N LEU A 295 -9.34 -6.49 5.95
CA LEU A 295 -7.96 -6.05 5.72
C LEU A 295 -7.90 -4.59 5.28
N VAL A 296 -8.99 -4.10 4.67
CA VAL A 296 -9.16 -2.72 4.21
C VAL A 296 -10.50 -2.17 4.73
N PRO A 297 -10.61 -0.87 5.03
CA PRO A 297 -11.88 -0.28 5.45
C PRO A 297 -12.94 -0.43 4.37
N ASP A 298 -14.14 -0.89 4.74
CA ASP A 298 -15.28 -0.89 3.82
C ASP A 298 -15.79 0.54 3.62
N ILE A 299 -15.46 1.11 2.47
CA ILE A 299 -15.87 2.46 2.06
C ILE A 299 -17.08 2.45 1.11
N SER A 300 -17.65 1.28 0.80
CA SER A 300 -18.78 1.16 -0.13
C SER A 300 -20.03 1.93 0.31
N GLY A 301 -20.20 2.11 1.63
CA GLY A 301 -21.28 2.89 2.24
C GLY A 301 -20.92 4.35 2.57
N ALA A 302 -19.69 4.80 2.33
CA ALA A 302 -19.28 6.16 2.70
C ALA A 302 -20.01 7.18 1.81
N PRO A 303 -20.65 8.22 2.39
CA PRO A 303 -21.27 9.27 1.59
C PRO A 303 -20.17 9.94 0.78
N THR A 304 -20.23 9.80 -0.55
CA THR A 304 -19.37 10.59 -1.43
C THR A 304 -19.63 12.06 -1.11
N ALA A 305 -18.63 12.72 -0.53
CA ALA A 305 -18.70 14.14 -0.25
C ALA A 305 -18.82 14.86 -1.59
N ARG A 306 -20.06 15.07 -2.06
CA ARG A 306 -20.32 16.07 -3.08
C ARG A 306 -19.78 17.36 -2.50
N ALA A 307 -18.84 17.99 -3.20
CA ALA A 307 -18.40 19.35 -2.90
C ALA A 307 -19.61 20.28 -3.02
N GLY A 308 -20.41 20.33 -1.96
CA GLY A 308 -21.63 21.11 -1.83
C GLY A 308 -21.26 22.49 -1.35
N THR A 309 -21.55 23.47 -2.19
CA THR A 309 -21.62 24.89 -1.84
C THR A 309 -22.52 25.10 -0.62
N GLY A 310 -21.93 25.49 0.52
CA GLY A 310 -22.64 25.95 1.70
C GLY A 310 -22.69 24.95 2.87
N GLY A 311 -21.63 24.95 3.69
CA GLY A 311 -21.67 24.33 5.02
C GLY A 311 -22.33 25.26 6.06
N PRO A 312 -23.04 24.71 7.08
CA PRO A 312 -23.63 25.49 8.15
C PRO A 312 -22.55 25.97 9.14
N THR A 313 -22.61 27.25 9.51
CA THR A 313 -21.74 27.89 10.50
C THR A 313 -21.95 27.29 11.89
N LEU A 314 -20.95 26.54 12.38
CA LEU A 314 -20.82 26.23 13.80
C LEU A 314 -20.50 27.54 14.55
N ARG A 315 -21.47 28.04 15.31
CA ARG A 315 -21.29 29.19 16.22
C ARG A 315 -20.25 28.82 17.28
N ALA A 316 -19.11 29.49 17.23
CA ALA A 316 -18.14 29.52 18.32
C ALA A 316 -18.81 30.06 19.59
N PHE A 317 -18.68 29.32 20.69
CA PHE A 317 -19.01 29.78 22.03
C PHE A 317 -17.96 30.81 22.46
N ALA A 318 -18.38 32.07 22.64
CA ALA A 318 -17.59 33.11 23.29
C ALA A 318 -17.73 33.00 24.83
N PRO A 319 -16.67 33.23 25.62
CA PRO A 319 -16.73 33.17 27.07
C PRO A 319 -17.35 34.45 27.64
N GLY A 320 -18.54 34.32 28.22
CA GLY A 320 -19.19 35.40 28.97
C GLY A 320 -18.67 35.47 30.40
N ALA A 321 -17.81 36.44 30.68
CA ALA A 321 -17.54 36.92 32.04
C ALA A 321 -18.15 38.31 32.20
N ARG A 322 -19.18 38.46 33.03
CA ARG A 322 -19.53 39.73 33.69
C ARG A 322 -20.38 39.48 34.94
N GLY A 323 -19.81 39.84 36.09
CA GLY A 323 -20.52 40.22 37.31
C GLY A 323 -19.76 41.38 37.93
N GLY A 324 -20.37 42.57 37.98
CA GLY A 324 -19.75 43.76 38.56
C GLY A 324 -20.60 45.01 38.30
N VAL A 325 -21.31 45.44 39.34
CA VAL A 325 -22.28 46.55 39.39
C VAL A 325 -21.62 47.80 39.99
N GLY A 326 -21.96 48.99 39.44
CA GLY A 326 -21.88 50.33 40.09
C GLY A 326 -20.48 50.97 40.15
N THR A 327 -20.26 52.28 39.98
CA THR A 327 -21.11 53.49 40.02
C THR A 327 -20.26 54.70 39.60
N GLN A 328 -20.81 55.54 38.69
CA GLN A 328 -20.75 57.03 38.62
C GLN A 328 -19.41 57.83 38.53
N PRO A 329 -19.45 59.14 38.13
CA PRO A 329 -18.56 59.71 37.10
C PRO A 329 -17.69 60.88 37.61
N ASP A 330 -16.83 61.43 36.74
CA ASP A 330 -16.60 62.89 36.65
C ASP A 330 -15.71 63.28 35.46
N ASP A 331 -15.94 64.51 35.01
CA ASP A 331 -15.53 65.19 33.78
C ASP A 331 -14.02 65.51 33.65
N GLN A 332 -13.53 65.63 32.40
CA GLN A 332 -12.90 66.87 31.89
C GLN A 332 -12.42 66.76 30.43
N ASP A 333 -12.86 67.75 29.64
CA ASP A 333 -12.41 68.13 28.30
C ASP A 333 -10.93 68.59 28.28
N VAL A 334 -10.16 68.26 27.24
CA VAL A 334 -9.29 69.20 26.49
C VAL A 334 -9.06 68.67 25.05
N ALA A 335 -9.16 69.58 24.09
CA ALA A 335 -9.14 69.40 22.65
C ALA A 335 -7.77 69.12 21.99
N GLY A 336 -7.81 68.50 20.80
CA GLY A 336 -7.09 68.99 19.61
C GLY A 336 -6.00 68.10 18.99
N GLN A 337 -6.32 67.35 17.92
CA GLN A 337 -5.82 67.51 16.53
C GLN A 337 -5.99 66.22 15.68
N PRO A 338 -6.14 66.34 14.33
CA PRO A 338 -6.58 65.26 13.46
C PRO A 338 -5.42 64.60 12.67
N ARG A 339 -5.49 63.28 12.42
CA ARG A 339 -4.79 62.56 11.33
C ARG A 339 -5.09 61.04 11.32
N PRO A 340 -4.85 60.34 10.20
CA PRO A 340 -5.83 59.94 9.19
C PRO A 340 -6.30 58.49 9.34
N GLU A 341 -7.37 58.19 8.61
CA GLU A 341 -7.97 56.86 8.40
C GLU A 341 -6.91 55.85 7.90
N HIS A 342 -6.76 54.74 8.61
CA HIS A 342 -6.09 53.55 8.13
C HIS A 342 -7.11 52.40 8.23
N ASP A 343 -7.72 52.06 7.10
CA ASP A 343 -8.46 50.81 6.93
C ASP A 343 -7.47 49.66 7.12
N ALA A 344 -7.54 49.03 8.30
CA ALA A 344 -6.82 47.80 8.58
C ALA A 344 -7.54 46.65 7.88
N MET A 345 -7.07 46.30 6.68
CA MET A 345 -7.44 45.08 5.98
C MET A 345 -7.03 43.88 6.84
N HIS A 346 -8.01 43.16 7.39
CA HIS A 346 -7.76 41.92 8.13
C HIS A 346 -7.22 40.84 7.18
N MET A 347 -5.93 40.58 7.28
CA MET A 347 -5.24 39.45 6.68
C MET A 347 -5.40 38.23 7.60
N VAL A 348 -5.94 37.14 7.08
CA VAL A 348 -5.94 35.83 7.76
C VAL A 348 -4.92 34.95 7.05
N ASP A 349 -3.87 34.57 7.77
CA ASP A 349 -2.84 33.64 7.29
C ASP A 349 -3.35 32.20 7.43
N VAL A 350 -3.44 31.49 6.31
CA VAL A 350 -3.65 30.05 6.27
C VAL A 350 -2.64 29.47 5.27
N GLY A 351 -1.55 28.92 5.79
CA GLY A 351 -0.63 28.10 5.00
C GLY A 351 0.26 28.88 4.02
N GLY A 352 0.68 30.11 4.36
CA GLY A 352 1.81 30.75 3.67
C GLY A 352 1.54 31.26 2.25
N LEU A 353 0.27 31.42 1.84
CA LEU A 353 -0.10 32.13 0.61
C LEU A 353 -0.96 33.35 0.94
N LEU A 354 -0.42 34.54 0.68
CA LEU A 354 -1.12 35.82 0.86
C LEU A 354 -2.00 36.10 -0.38
N LEU A 355 -3.33 35.98 -0.25
CA LEU A 355 -4.27 36.35 -1.32
C LEU A 355 -5.17 37.52 -0.88
N SER A 356 -5.32 38.51 -1.78
CA SER A 356 -6.21 39.66 -1.62
C SER A 356 -7.67 39.27 -1.91
N GLN A 357 -8.62 39.85 -1.17
CA GLN A 357 -10.07 39.59 -1.27
C GLN A 357 -10.66 39.88 -2.67
N ASP A 358 -9.98 40.65 -3.49
CA ASP A 358 -10.44 41.03 -4.83
C ASP A 358 -10.22 39.94 -5.90
N ASP A 359 -9.31 38.98 -5.69
CA ASP A 359 -9.07 37.90 -6.65
C ASP A 359 -10.16 36.82 -6.61
N THR A 360 -10.85 36.66 -5.47
CA THR A 360 -11.99 35.75 -5.34
C THR A 360 -13.26 36.21 -6.05
N ARG A 361 -13.42 37.51 -6.35
CA ARG A 361 -14.63 38.04 -7.01
C ARG A 361 -14.62 37.89 -8.53
N LYS A 362 -13.47 37.73 -9.17
CA LYS A 362 -13.39 37.57 -10.64
C LYS A 362 -13.64 36.15 -11.15
N LEU A 363 -13.68 35.15 -10.28
CA LEU A 363 -13.94 33.74 -10.64
C LEU A 363 -15.43 33.34 -10.57
N VAL A 364 -16.31 34.21 -10.07
CA VAL A 364 -17.73 33.86 -9.79
C VAL A 364 -18.73 34.52 -10.75
N SER A 365 -18.36 35.53 -11.54
CA SER A 365 -19.28 36.19 -12.48
C SER A 365 -18.92 35.89 -13.94
N GLY A 366 -19.40 34.77 -14.46
CA GLY A 366 -19.22 34.41 -15.86
C GLY A 366 -20.09 33.24 -16.29
N ASN A 367 -21.42 33.40 -16.20
CA ASN A 367 -22.43 32.80 -17.10
C ASN A 367 -23.83 32.86 -16.45
N ALA A 368 -24.58 33.91 -16.76
CA ALA A 368 -26.02 33.92 -16.63
C ALA A 368 -26.59 35.01 -17.54
N ASP A 369 -26.76 34.70 -18.82
CA ASP A 369 -27.62 35.46 -19.74
C ASP A 369 -28.12 34.52 -20.83
N ALA A 370 -29.40 34.12 -20.72
CA ALA A 370 -30.35 33.83 -21.81
C ALA A 370 -31.43 32.85 -21.33
N LEU A 371 -32.61 33.38 -20.97
CA LEU A 371 -33.95 32.97 -21.45
C LEU A 371 -35.02 33.41 -20.46
N GLU A 372 -35.54 34.63 -20.66
CA GLU A 372 -36.91 35.01 -20.30
C GLU A 372 -37.76 35.00 -21.58
N GLY A 373 -38.99 34.47 -21.48
CA GLY A 373 -39.95 34.40 -22.59
C GLY A 373 -41.27 33.72 -22.23
N ASP A 374 -42.03 34.41 -21.38
CA ASP A 374 -43.49 34.52 -21.14
C ASP A 374 -44.50 33.41 -21.58
N PRO A 375 -45.57 33.15 -20.79
CA PRO A 375 -46.58 32.14 -21.04
C PRO A 375 -47.89 32.71 -21.66
N ASP A 376 -48.83 31.79 -21.89
CA ASP A 376 -50.25 32.00 -22.24
C ASP A 376 -50.63 32.18 -23.73
N SER A 377 -51.14 31.08 -24.32
CA SER A 377 -52.47 31.13 -24.95
C SER A 377 -53.09 29.74 -25.08
N ARG A 378 -54.35 29.67 -24.64
CA ARG A 378 -55.23 28.49 -24.65
C ARG A 378 -55.88 28.26 -26.01
N LYS A 379 -56.29 26.99 -26.20
CA LYS A 379 -57.50 26.44 -26.86
C LYS A 379 -57.39 25.80 -28.26
N ARG A 380 -57.91 24.55 -28.26
CA ARG A 380 -58.64 23.77 -29.30
C ARG A 380 -57.85 22.78 -30.18
N GLY A 381 -58.04 21.50 -29.88
CA GLY A 381 -58.82 20.63 -30.77
C GLY A 381 -58.14 19.43 -31.45
N ARG A 382 -58.62 18.23 -31.09
CA ARG A 382 -58.86 17.04 -31.94
C ARG A 382 -57.67 16.22 -32.55
N LYS A 383 -57.59 14.99 -32.02
CA LYS A 383 -57.73 13.67 -32.71
C LYS A 383 -56.50 13.01 -33.40
N ARG A 384 -56.36 11.71 -33.06
CA ARG A 384 -55.67 10.56 -33.73
C ARG A 384 -54.17 10.41 -33.40
N LYS A 385 -53.73 9.34 -32.72
CA LYS A 385 -53.71 7.88 -33.02
C LYS A 385 -52.56 7.51 -33.97
N SER A 386 -51.42 7.06 -33.42
CA SER A 386 -50.78 5.77 -33.75
C SER A 386 -49.47 5.59 -32.97
N ALA A 387 -49.27 4.36 -32.51
CA ALA A 387 -48.10 3.85 -31.82
C ALA A 387 -46.88 3.72 -32.74
N GLY A 388 -45.68 3.63 -32.14
CA GLY A 388 -44.54 2.98 -32.79
C GLY A 388 -43.16 3.45 -32.33
N GLY A 389 -42.62 2.80 -31.29
CA GLY A 389 -41.19 2.45 -31.17
C GLY A 389 -40.18 3.57 -30.95
N GLY A 390 -39.89 3.90 -29.68
CA GLY A 390 -38.70 4.63 -29.27
C GLY A 390 -37.84 3.75 -28.36
N GLY A 391 -36.68 3.31 -28.87
CA GLY A 391 -35.70 2.52 -28.12
C GLY A 391 -35.06 3.36 -27.02
N GLY A 392 -35.41 3.04 -25.77
CA GLY A 392 -34.72 3.57 -24.59
C GLY A 392 -33.41 2.82 -24.38
N GLY A 393 -32.31 3.42 -24.82
CA GLY A 393 -30.96 2.99 -24.43
C GLY A 393 -30.78 3.25 -22.93
N SER A 394 -31.02 2.22 -22.14
CA SER A 394 -30.61 2.15 -20.74
C SER A 394 -29.09 2.28 -20.69
N GLY A 395 -28.59 3.47 -20.36
CA GLY A 395 -27.20 3.68 -19.99
C GLY A 395 -26.92 2.89 -18.71
N ALA A 396 -26.42 1.67 -18.86
CA ALA A 396 -25.88 0.89 -17.77
C ALA A 396 -24.74 1.71 -17.15
N ALA A 397 -24.85 2.00 -15.86
CA ALA A 397 -23.74 2.55 -15.09
C ALA A 397 -22.50 1.65 -15.32
N PRO A 398 -21.29 2.22 -15.47
CA PRO A 398 -20.09 1.40 -15.59
C PRO A 398 -20.05 0.44 -14.40
N ALA A 399 -20.07 -0.87 -14.68
CA ALA A 399 -19.92 -1.88 -13.65
C ALA A 399 -18.64 -1.53 -12.88
N ALA A 400 -18.76 -1.38 -11.56
CA ALA A 400 -17.61 -1.14 -10.70
C ALA A 400 -16.54 -2.20 -11.02
N ASP A 401 -15.31 -1.74 -11.23
CA ASP A 401 -14.19 -2.62 -11.56
C ASP A 401 -14.11 -3.72 -10.49
N ASP A 402 -14.30 -4.95 -10.93
CA ASP A 402 -14.26 -6.17 -10.13
C ASP A 402 -12.90 -6.22 -9.38
N PRO A 403 -12.87 -6.09 -8.04
CA PRO A 403 -11.62 -5.92 -7.28
C PRO A 403 -10.72 -7.15 -7.38
N ALA A 404 -11.25 -8.32 -7.74
CA ALA A 404 -10.42 -9.48 -8.01
C ALA A 404 -9.66 -9.39 -9.33
N ARG A 405 -9.97 -8.44 -10.22
CA ARG A 405 -9.21 -8.22 -11.47
C ARG A 405 -8.00 -7.32 -11.29
N ASN A 406 -8.00 -6.48 -10.26
CA ASN A 406 -6.90 -5.58 -9.97
C ASN A 406 -6.72 -5.41 -8.46
N LEU A 407 -5.74 -6.11 -7.90
CA LEU A 407 -5.39 -6.04 -6.49
C LEU A 407 -4.52 -4.83 -6.15
N HIS A 408 -3.88 -4.23 -7.17
CA HIS A 408 -2.95 -3.12 -7.01
C HIS A 408 -3.49 -1.94 -6.17
N PRO A 409 -4.76 -1.50 -6.31
CA PRO A 409 -5.33 -0.42 -5.49
C PRO A 409 -5.56 -0.79 -4.01
N PHE A 410 -5.35 -2.04 -3.63
CA PHE A 410 -5.42 -2.50 -2.24
C PHE A 410 -4.03 -2.74 -1.64
N LEU A 411 -2.98 -2.74 -2.46
CA LEU A 411 -1.61 -2.87 -1.98
C LEU A 411 -1.09 -1.50 -1.50
N ARG A 412 -0.26 -1.53 -0.45
CA ARG A 412 0.49 -0.38 0.07
C ARG A 412 1.29 0.27 -1.05
N GLU A 413 1.23 1.59 -1.15
CA GLU A 413 2.06 2.30 -2.12
C GLU A 413 3.55 2.22 -1.74
N LEU A 414 4.43 2.07 -2.74
CA LEU A 414 5.85 2.31 -2.52
C LEU A 414 6.12 3.82 -2.47
N SER A 415 6.84 4.24 -1.44
CA SER A 415 7.25 5.62 -1.21
C SER A 415 8.40 6.03 -2.15
N PHE A 416 8.70 7.33 -2.22
CA PHE A 416 9.80 7.80 -3.09
C PHE A 416 11.17 7.27 -2.66
N SER A 417 11.39 7.03 -1.38
CA SER A 417 12.65 6.45 -0.87
C SER A 417 12.87 5.04 -1.42
N ALA A 418 11.82 4.26 -1.67
CA ALA A 418 11.92 2.95 -2.30
C ALA A 418 12.61 3.01 -3.68
N PHE A 419 12.53 4.13 -4.39
CA PHE A 419 13.19 4.31 -5.69
C PHE A 419 14.63 4.81 -5.57
N ASP A 420 15.08 5.23 -4.39
CA ASP A 420 16.48 5.62 -4.18
C ASP A 420 17.43 4.42 -4.31
N VAL A 421 16.93 3.19 -4.20
CA VAL A 421 17.68 1.97 -4.53
C VAL A 421 18.17 1.94 -5.99
N LEU A 422 17.44 2.61 -6.90
CA LEU A 422 17.80 2.75 -8.30
C LEU A 422 18.96 3.72 -8.51
N ARG A 423 19.35 4.51 -7.51
CA ARG A 423 20.54 5.36 -7.61
C ARG A 423 21.75 4.45 -7.70
N VAL A 424 22.44 4.51 -8.83
CA VAL A 424 23.77 3.94 -8.93
C VAL A 424 24.67 4.83 -8.09
N VAL A 425 25.19 4.29 -6.99
CA VAL A 425 26.26 4.91 -6.23
C VAL A 425 27.46 4.93 -7.18
N GLY A 426 27.61 6.03 -7.92
CA GLY A 426 28.79 6.26 -8.75
C GLY A 426 30.00 6.13 -7.85
N GLY A 427 30.82 5.11 -8.09
CA GLY A 427 31.96 4.73 -7.27
C GLY A 427 32.98 5.85 -7.18
N GLY A 428 32.77 6.77 -6.25
CA GLY A 428 33.81 7.68 -5.76
C GLY A 428 34.73 7.00 -4.75
N GLN A 429 34.54 5.71 -4.50
CA GLN A 429 35.41 4.89 -3.68
C GLN A 429 36.66 4.58 -4.52
N GLY A 430 37.80 5.10 -4.07
CA GLY A 430 39.07 5.08 -4.83
C GLY A 430 39.41 3.70 -5.38
N ASP A 431 40.13 3.69 -6.49
CA ASP A 431 40.40 2.57 -7.42
C ASP A 431 40.92 1.25 -6.81
N ASP A 432 41.18 1.18 -5.50
CA ASP A 432 41.93 0.09 -4.86
C ASP A 432 41.08 -0.97 -4.15
N GLU A 433 39.78 -0.74 -3.87
CA GLU A 433 38.94 -1.75 -3.22
C GLU A 433 37.88 -2.32 -4.18
N PRO A 434 37.91 -3.64 -4.49
CA PRO A 434 36.89 -4.25 -5.33
C PRO A 434 35.54 -4.06 -4.62
N PRO A 435 34.50 -3.54 -5.31
CA PRO A 435 33.22 -3.28 -4.70
C PRO A 435 32.71 -4.58 -4.09
N SER A 436 32.44 -4.59 -2.78
CA SER A 436 31.73 -5.69 -2.15
C SER A 436 30.43 -5.87 -2.91
N HIS A 437 30.33 -6.96 -3.68
CA HIS A 437 29.21 -7.20 -4.58
C HIS A 437 27.96 -7.50 -3.74
N GLY A 438 27.24 -6.44 -3.36
CA GLY A 438 25.89 -6.57 -2.85
C GLY A 438 24.98 -7.22 -3.89
N PRO A 439 23.83 -7.77 -3.47
CA PRO A 439 22.85 -8.35 -4.36
C PRO A 439 22.43 -7.34 -5.43
N LEU A 440 22.42 -7.78 -6.68
CA LEU A 440 21.92 -6.98 -7.80
C LEU A 440 20.39 -7.05 -7.85
N LEU A 441 19.80 -6.00 -8.40
CA LEU A 441 18.37 -5.96 -8.67
C LEU A 441 18.04 -6.97 -9.78
N SER A 442 17.09 -7.85 -9.55
CA SER A 442 16.61 -8.80 -10.57
C SER A 442 15.80 -8.06 -11.63
N ALA A 443 15.67 -8.63 -12.83
CA ALA A 443 14.84 -8.06 -13.89
C ALA A 443 13.37 -7.90 -13.43
N ARG A 444 12.84 -8.88 -12.70
CA ARG A 444 11.49 -8.84 -12.12
C ARG A 444 11.35 -7.76 -11.03
N GLY A 445 12.35 -7.61 -10.16
CA GLY A 445 12.41 -6.57 -9.14
C GLY A 445 12.44 -5.17 -9.75
N LEU A 446 13.29 -4.97 -10.77
CA LEU A 446 13.36 -3.73 -11.55
C LEU A 446 12.02 -3.41 -12.23
N ARG A 447 11.39 -4.40 -12.87
CA ARG A 447 10.07 -4.23 -13.49
C ARG A 447 9.03 -3.72 -12.49
N THR A 448 9.04 -4.28 -11.28
CA THR A 448 8.11 -3.89 -10.22
C THR A 448 8.33 -2.44 -9.81
N LEU A 449 9.57 -2.03 -9.51
CA LEU A 449 9.88 -0.63 -9.18
C LEU A 449 9.51 0.34 -10.30
N LEU A 450 9.84 0.01 -11.55
CA LEU A 450 9.53 0.85 -12.70
C LEU A 450 8.03 0.96 -12.94
N ARG A 451 7.25 -0.11 -12.73
CA ARG A 451 5.78 -0.09 -12.83
C ARG A 451 5.18 0.88 -11.80
N GLU A 452 5.62 0.82 -10.55
CA GLU A 452 5.17 1.71 -9.48
C GLU A 452 5.58 3.17 -9.76
N LEU A 453 6.85 3.40 -10.11
CA LEU A 453 7.36 4.74 -10.41
C LEU A 453 6.67 5.35 -11.65
N HIS A 454 6.43 4.56 -12.69
CA HIS A 454 5.69 4.99 -13.87
C HIS A 454 4.25 5.35 -13.53
N ALA A 455 3.58 4.62 -12.63
CA ALA A 455 2.24 4.96 -12.16
C ALA A 455 2.23 6.34 -11.46
N VAL A 456 3.24 6.62 -10.63
CA VAL A 456 3.43 7.93 -9.98
C VAL A 456 3.66 9.05 -11.00
N VAL A 457 4.59 8.85 -11.93
CA VAL A 457 4.90 9.79 -13.02
C VAL A 457 3.66 10.07 -13.86
N SER A 458 2.92 9.03 -14.23
CA SER A 458 1.69 9.14 -15.02
C SER A 458 0.59 9.89 -14.28
N ALA A 459 0.47 9.67 -12.98
CA ALA A 459 -0.53 10.34 -12.15
C ALA A 459 -0.23 11.83 -11.95
N LYS A 460 1.04 12.22 -11.87
CA LYS A 460 1.48 13.55 -11.43
C LYS A 460 2.04 14.45 -12.53
N LEU A 461 2.81 13.91 -13.49
CA LEU A 461 3.48 14.69 -14.52
C LEU A 461 2.68 14.74 -15.84
N ILE A 462 1.91 13.70 -16.17
CA ILE A 462 1.10 13.71 -17.41
C ILE A 462 -0.13 14.60 -17.24
N SER A 463 -0.26 15.60 -18.13
CA SER A 463 -1.38 16.53 -18.13
C SER A 463 -2.71 15.80 -18.24
N ARG A 464 -3.75 16.30 -17.54
CA ARG A 464 -5.10 15.73 -17.58
C ARG A 464 -5.68 15.70 -19.01
N SER A 465 -5.24 16.59 -19.90
CA SER A 465 -5.66 16.59 -21.31
C SER A 465 -5.06 15.44 -22.11
N GLU A 466 -3.80 15.09 -21.83
CA GLU A 466 -3.07 14.01 -22.53
C GLU A 466 -3.51 12.62 -22.08
N ARG A 467 -3.94 12.47 -20.82
CA ARG A 467 -4.54 11.22 -20.30
C ARG A 467 -5.78 10.77 -21.08
N ARG A 468 -6.38 11.64 -21.90
CA ARG A 468 -7.55 11.32 -22.73
C ARG A 468 -7.18 10.79 -24.10
N LEU A 469 -5.89 10.71 -24.46
CA LEU A 469 -5.47 10.30 -25.79
C LEU A 469 -5.75 8.80 -26.05
N PRO A 470 -6.30 8.41 -27.22
CA PRO A 470 -6.73 7.04 -27.50
C PRO A 470 -5.62 5.98 -27.51
N TRP A 471 -4.36 6.36 -27.77
CA TRP A 471 -3.26 5.39 -27.87
C TRP A 471 -2.86 4.80 -26.52
N LEU A 472 -3.07 5.53 -25.41
CA LEU A 472 -2.97 5.01 -24.04
C LEU A 472 -4.04 3.95 -23.71
N LYS A 473 -5.11 3.85 -24.51
CA LYS A 473 -6.16 2.83 -24.35
C LYS A 473 -5.91 1.57 -25.17
N ASN A 474 -4.98 1.61 -26.12
CA ASN A 474 -4.79 0.55 -27.13
C ASN A 474 -3.64 -0.41 -26.81
N SER A 475 -2.93 -0.25 -25.70
CA SER A 475 -1.81 -1.13 -25.29
C SER A 475 -2.22 -2.54 -24.85
N GLY A 476 -3.47 -2.97 -25.09
CA GLY A 476 -3.93 -4.35 -24.82
C GLY A 476 -4.06 -4.72 -23.34
N SER A 477 -3.38 -4.00 -22.45
CA SER A 477 -3.63 -4.03 -21.02
C SER A 477 -4.87 -3.19 -20.74
N ASN A 478 -6.03 -3.85 -20.63
CA ASN A 478 -7.27 -3.25 -20.12
C ASN A 478 -7.18 -2.91 -18.62
N THR A 479 -5.97 -2.73 -18.09
CA THR A 479 -5.73 -1.98 -16.86
C THR A 479 -6.09 -0.53 -17.17
N THR A 480 -7.37 -0.20 -16.99
CA THR A 480 -7.70 1.13 -16.48
C THR A 480 -6.67 1.40 -15.40
N PHE A 481 -5.79 2.39 -15.62
CA PHE A 481 -5.02 3.04 -14.56
C PHE A 481 -6.06 3.72 -13.66
N GLY A 482 -6.83 2.87 -12.97
CA GLY A 482 -7.86 3.22 -12.01
C GLY A 482 -7.15 4.02 -10.94
N ALA A 483 -7.87 5.00 -10.41
CA ALA A 483 -7.42 5.84 -9.32
C ALA A 483 -6.56 5.00 -8.37
N LEU A 484 -5.30 5.41 -8.16
CA LEU A 484 -4.48 4.96 -7.05
C LEU A 484 -5.36 5.08 -5.80
N ALA A 485 -5.99 3.97 -5.43
CA ALA A 485 -6.72 3.79 -4.20
C ALA A 485 -5.68 3.15 -3.25
N THR A 486 -5.68 3.35 -1.93
CA THR A 486 -6.57 4.14 -1.09
C THR A 486 -5.86 4.36 0.25
N PHE A 487 -6.08 5.55 0.83
CA PHE A 487 -5.74 5.96 2.21
C PHE A 487 -4.25 6.16 2.54
N SER A 488 -3.90 7.41 2.88
CA SER A 488 -2.57 7.88 3.28
C SER A 488 -1.49 7.89 2.17
N SER A 489 -1.85 8.17 0.91
CA SER A 489 -0.85 8.18 -0.16
C SER A 489 0.15 9.32 0.03
N ASN A 490 1.37 8.95 0.46
CA ASN A 490 2.56 9.81 0.45
C ASN A 490 2.70 10.57 -0.88
N ILE A 491 2.26 9.92 -1.97
CA ILE A 491 2.27 10.45 -3.32
C ILE A 491 1.11 11.43 -3.58
N SER A 492 -0.08 11.26 -3.00
CA SER A 492 -1.19 12.21 -3.26
C SER A 492 -0.87 13.61 -2.75
N GLY A 493 -0.17 13.72 -1.62
CA GLY A 493 0.32 14.98 -1.07
C GLY A 493 1.43 15.62 -1.92
N SER A 494 2.18 14.86 -2.72
CA SER A 494 3.26 15.40 -3.55
C SER A 494 2.73 16.23 -4.72
N THR A 495 3.32 17.39 -4.94
CA THR A 495 3.11 18.20 -6.14
C THR A 495 3.88 17.61 -7.33
N ALA A 496 3.57 18.05 -8.56
CA ALA A 496 4.34 17.65 -9.74
C ALA A 496 5.82 18.10 -9.63
N ALA A 497 6.07 19.24 -8.98
CA ALA A 497 7.43 19.71 -8.71
C ALA A 497 8.17 18.76 -7.76
N ASP A 498 7.54 18.36 -6.65
CA ASP A 498 8.15 17.40 -5.71
C ASP A 498 8.51 16.08 -6.39
N VAL A 499 7.61 15.56 -7.25
CA VAL A 499 7.88 14.34 -8.03
C VAL A 499 9.07 14.55 -8.96
N SER A 500 9.12 15.67 -9.68
CA SER A 500 10.24 15.99 -10.57
C SER A 500 11.56 16.11 -9.81
N ASP A 501 11.58 16.82 -8.68
CA ASP A 501 12.78 17.05 -7.87
C ASP A 501 13.35 15.74 -7.31
N ARG A 502 12.48 14.76 -7.04
CA ARG A 502 12.88 13.40 -6.63
C ARG A 502 13.32 12.53 -7.82
N LEU A 503 12.72 12.73 -8.99
CA LEU A 503 12.96 11.93 -10.19
C LEU A 503 14.24 12.34 -10.93
N LEU A 504 14.56 13.63 -10.99
CA LEU A 504 15.73 14.14 -11.70
C LEU A 504 17.06 13.53 -11.20
N PRO A 505 17.31 13.39 -9.89
CA PRO A 505 18.54 12.74 -9.38
C PRO A 505 18.66 11.26 -9.77
N ILE A 506 17.55 10.54 -9.91
CA ILE A 506 17.57 9.11 -10.28
C ILE A 506 17.61 8.90 -11.79
N PHE A 507 17.30 9.92 -12.59
CA PHE A 507 17.17 9.83 -14.04
C PHE A 507 18.42 9.29 -14.77
N PRO A 508 19.66 9.73 -14.45
CA PRO A 508 20.86 9.13 -15.07
C PRO A 508 21.01 7.64 -14.76
N SER A 509 20.53 7.20 -13.59
CA SER A 509 20.56 5.80 -13.22
C SER A 509 19.54 5.01 -14.03
N LEU A 510 18.33 5.55 -14.23
CA LEU A 510 17.29 4.97 -15.09
C LEU A 510 17.79 4.77 -16.53
N LEU A 511 18.52 5.75 -17.08
CA LEU A 511 19.10 5.63 -18.43
C LEU A 511 20.13 4.49 -18.51
N GLY A 512 21.00 4.33 -17.50
CA GLY A 512 21.92 3.20 -17.54
C GLY A 512 21.27 1.84 -17.24
N TYR A 513 20.11 1.81 -16.55
CA TYR A 513 19.27 0.61 -16.52
C TYR A 513 18.67 0.32 -17.89
N LEU A 514 18.23 1.34 -18.64
CA LEU A 514 17.75 1.17 -20.01
C LEU A 514 18.85 0.60 -20.91
N ASP A 515 20.07 1.14 -20.84
CA ASP A 515 21.21 0.63 -21.60
C ASP A 515 21.51 -0.84 -21.23
N SER A 516 21.47 -1.17 -19.93
CA SER A 516 21.65 -2.55 -19.44
C SER A 516 20.56 -3.48 -20.00
N CYS A 517 19.29 -3.07 -19.95
CA CYS A 517 18.17 -3.84 -20.50
C CYS A 517 18.30 -4.04 -22.02
N LEU A 518 18.66 -2.99 -22.76
CA LEU A 518 18.84 -3.07 -24.22
C LEU A 518 20.01 -3.98 -24.60
N ALA A 519 21.11 -3.92 -23.85
CA ALA A 519 22.25 -4.83 -24.03
C ALA A 519 21.86 -6.28 -23.78
N THR A 520 21.14 -6.56 -22.68
CA THR A 520 20.62 -7.89 -22.38
C THR A 520 19.66 -8.38 -23.47
N ARG A 521 18.71 -7.55 -23.90
CA ARG A 521 17.78 -7.85 -24.99
C ARG A 521 18.50 -8.19 -26.30
N ALA A 522 19.55 -7.43 -26.64
CA ALA A 522 20.33 -7.66 -27.86
C ALA A 522 21.07 -9.01 -27.83
N ARG A 523 21.51 -9.48 -26.66
CA ARG A 523 22.12 -10.82 -26.51
C ARG A 523 21.13 -11.92 -26.80
N PHE A 524 19.94 -11.87 -26.19
CA PHE A 524 18.90 -12.89 -26.40
C PHE A 524 18.38 -12.91 -27.84
N ARG A 525 18.28 -11.76 -28.51
CA ARG A 525 17.75 -11.70 -29.88
C ARG A 525 18.71 -12.22 -30.94
N ASN A 526 20.01 -12.07 -30.73
CA ASN A 526 20.99 -12.34 -31.79
C ASN A 526 21.49 -13.80 -31.81
N ASP A 527 21.09 -14.67 -30.86
CA ASP A 527 21.65 -16.03 -30.67
C ASP A 527 23.18 -16.06 -30.71
N VAL A 528 23.84 -14.92 -30.46
CA VAL A 528 25.30 -14.85 -30.49
C VAL A 528 25.75 -15.46 -29.18
N GLU A 529 26.46 -16.57 -29.27
CA GLU A 529 27.39 -17.02 -28.24
C GLU A 529 28.44 -15.90 -28.06
N VAL A 530 28.07 -14.83 -27.36
CA VAL A 530 28.99 -13.76 -27.02
C VAL A 530 29.94 -14.37 -26.00
N THR A 531 31.07 -14.86 -26.51
CA THR A 531 32.14 -15.49 -25.73
C THR A 531 32.82 -14.47 -24.78
N GLU A 532 32.56 -13.19 -24.98
CA GLU A 532 32.96 -12.12 -24.09
C GLU A 532 31.79 -11.75 -23.16
N GLN A 533 31.81 -12.30 -21.94
CA GLN A 533 30.98 -11.74 -20.88
C GLN A 533 31.32 -10.24 -20.77
N PRO A 534 30.31 -9.34 -20.74
CA PRO A 534 30.59 -7.94 -20.44
C PRO A 534 31.38 -7.86 -19.15
N SER A 535 32.23 -6.84 -19.04
CA SER A 535 32.89 -6.60 -17.76
C SER A 535 31.81 -6.55 -16.68
N ALA A 536 31.98 -7.32 -15.59
CA ALA A 536 30.98 -7.41 -14.51
C ALA A 536 30.62 -6.03 -13.92
N ARG A 537 31.43 -5.00 -14.22
CA ARG A 537 31.24 -3.60 -13.84
C ARG A 537 30.11 -2.91 -14.61
N ASP A 538 29.70 -3.42 -15.77
CA ASP A 538 28.73 -2.74 -16.64
C ASP A 538 27.28 -3.24 -16.46
N CYS A 539 27.08 -4.42 -15.86
CA CYS A 539 25.75 -4.99 -15.65
C CYS A 539 25.10 -4.44 -14.36
N ARG A 540 24.02 -3.66 -14.52
CA ARG A 540 23.23 -3.13 -13.38
C ARG A 540 22.09 -4.05 -12.92
N ILE A 541 21.81 -5.09 -13.70
CA ILE A 541 20.74 -6.07 -13.44
C ILE A 541 21.42 -7.41 -13.21
N ALA A 542 20.83 -8.22 -12.33
CA ALA A 542 21.26 -9.61 -12.13
C ALA A 542 21.23 -10.41 -13.44
N ALA A 543 21.87 -11.57 -13.43
CA ALA A 543 21.81 -12.51 -14.55
C ALA A 543 20.34 -12.83 -14.91
N VAL A 544 20.10 -12.98 -16.21
CA VAL A 544 18.78 -13.31 -16.78
C VAL A 544 18.89 -14.75 -17.21
N ASP A 545 18.25 -15.64 -16.46
CA ASP A 545 18.39 -17.09 -16.62
C ASP A 545 17.10 -17.74 -17.13
N THR A 546 15.96 -17.05 -17.04
CA THR A 546 14.64 -17.57 -17.40
C THR A 546 13.98 -16.76 -18.52
N LEU A 547 13.04 -17.39 -19.25
CA LEU A 547 12.24 -16.69 -20.27
C LEU A 547 11.42 -15.54 -19.66
N ASP A 548 10.89 -15.76 -18.45
CA ASP A 548 10.17 -14.73 -17.70
C ASP A 548 11.05 -13.51 -17.38
N ASP A 549 12.35 -13.71 -17.17
CA ASP A 549 13.28 -12.59 -16.96
C ASP A 549 13.51 -11.81 -18.26
N VAL A 550 13.49 -12.47 -19.42
CA VAL A 550 13.54 -11.80 -20.73
C VAL A 550 12.29 -10.95 -20.94
N ASP A 551 11.11 -11.50 -20.67
CA ASP A 551 9.84 -10.76 -20.72
C ASP A 551 9.84 -9.58 -19.72
N ALA A 552 10.44 -9.78 -18.55
CA ALA A 552 10.62 -8.71 -17.57
C ALA A 552 11.53 -7.59 -18.10
N VAL A 553 12.65 -7.93 -18.76
CA VAL A 553 13.55 -6.97 -19.39
C VAL A 553 12.86 -6.19 -20.51
N GLU A 554 12.08 -6.86 -21.37
CA GLU A 554 11.34 -6.17 -22.43
C GLU A 554 10.33 -5.17 -21.84
N SER A 555 9.58 -5.59 -20.82
CA SER A 555 8.66 -4.71 -20.09
C SER A 555 9.38 -3.54 -19.40
N CYS A 556 10.59 -3.75 -18.88
CA CYS A 556 11.41 -2.67 -18.33
C CYS A 556 11.80 -1.63 -19.39
N VAL A 557 12.22 -2.08 -20.58
CA VAL A 557 12.56 -1.18 -21.71
C VAL A 557 11.37 -0.30 -22.06
N ASP A 558 10.20 -0.90 -22.26
CA ASP A 558 8.99 -0.17 -22.63
C ASP A 558 8.60 0.85 -21.54
N THR A 559 8.65 0.44 -20.28
CA THR A 559 8.30 1.31 -19.14
C THR A 559 9.30 2.47 -18.98
N LEU A 560 10.60 2.21 -19.14
CA LEU A 560 11.64 3.24 -19.10
C LEU A 560 11.46 4.27 -20.23
N LEU A 561 11.19 3.81 -21.45
CA LEU A 561 10.94 4.70 -22.59
C LEU A 561 9.69 5.57 -22.37
N LEU A 562 8.61 4.99 -21.83
CA LEU A 562 7.40 5.73 -21.47
C LEU A 562 7.66 6.77 -20.38
N MET A 563 8.42 6.41 -19.34
CA MET A 563 8.80 7.34 -18.29
C MET A 563 9.67 8.49 -18.82
N VAL A 564 10.72 8.18 -19.60
CA VAL A 564 11.59 9.19 -20.23
C VAL A 564 10.76 10.15 -21.07
N SER A 565 9.86 9.62 -21.91
CA SER A 565 8.95 10.43 -22.72
C SER A 565 8.08 11.35 -21.84
N SER A 566 7.48 10.80 -20.78
CA SER A 566 6.60 11.55 -19.86
C SER A 566 7.33 12.66 -19.10
N VAL A 567 8.59 12.45 -18.71
CA VAL A 567 9.42 13.46 -18.04
C VAL A 567 9.81 14.56 -19.03
N LEU A 568 10.22 14.21 -20.25
CA LEU A 568 10.61 15.18 -21.26
C LEU A 568 9.42 16.01 -21.79
N SER A 569 8.21 15.44 -21.78
CA SER A 569 6.99 16.14 -22.18
C SER A 569 6.38 16.99 -21.06
N TRP A 570 6.92 16.94 -19.83
CA TRP A 570 6.37 17.70 -18.71
C TRP A 570 6.60 19.21 -18.89
N ASP A 571 5.51 19.98 -18.94
CA ASP A 571 5.53 21.44 -19.12
C ASP A 571 6.41 22.17 -18.09
N GLY A 572 6.52 21.64 -16.87
CA GLY A 572 7.36 22.21 -15.81
C GLY A 572 8.84 22.23 -16.21
N LEU A 573 9.35 21.13 -16.76
CA LEU A 573 10.73 21.03 -17.25
C LEU A 573 10.97 21.98 -18.43
N GLN A 574 10.01 22.04 -19.36
CA GLN A 574 10.07 22.92 -20.53
C GLN A 574 10.06 24.40 -20.14
N SER A 575 9.29 24.76 -19.11
CA SER A 575 9.22 26.13 -18.60
C SER A 575 10.52 26.57 -17.93
N GLY A 576 11.17 25.67 -17.17
CA GLY A 576 12.49 25.94 -16.56
C GLY A 576 13.56 26.24 -17.61
N LEU A 577 13.68 25.39 -18.64
CA LEU A 577 14.64 25.58 -19.74
C LEU A 577 14.44 26.90 -20.49
N ARG A 578 13.18 27.34 -20.66
CA ARG A 578 12.86 28.63 -21.30
C ARG A 578 13.25 29.83 -20.45
N ASN A 579 13.07 29.75 -19.13
CA ASN A 579 13.42 30.84 -18.23
C ASN A 579 14.95 31.05 -18.14
N ASP A 580 15.73 29.97 -18.09
CA ASP A 580 17.21 30.08 -18.02
C ASP A 580 17.83 30.71 -19.28
N SER A 581 17.29 30.39 -20.45
CA SER A 581 17.71 30.99 -21.73
C SER A 581 17.36 32.48 -21.86
N SER A 582 16.38 32.97 -21.09
CA SER A 582 16.01 34.40 -21.08
C SER A 582 16.82 35.24 -20.09
N SER A 583 17.48 34.64 -19.09
CA SER A 583 18.32 35.38 -18.13
C SER A 583 19.77 35.53 -18.58
N THR A 584 20.19 34.76 -19.59
CA THR A 584 21.55 34.75 -20.14
C THR A 584 21.70 35.59 -21.42
N ALA A 585 20.60 36.15 -21.95
CA ALA A 585 20.55 37.09 -23.06
C ALA A 585 20.17 38.49 -22.56
#